data_AF-A0A382VDX5-F1
#
_entry.id   AF-A0A382VDX5-F1
#
_cell.length_a   1.000
_cell.length_b   1.000
_cell.length_c   1.000
_cell.angle_alpha   90.00
_cell.angle_beta   90.00
_cell.angle_gamma   90.00
#
_symmetry.space_group_name_H-M   'P 1'
#
loop_
_entity.id
_entity.type
_entity.pdbx_description
1 polymer ?
#
loop_
_entity_poly.entity_id
_entity_poly.type
_entity_poly.pdbx_seq_one_letter_code
_entity_poly.pdbx_strand_id
1 'polypeptide(L)'
;MSSINQLDQTLNKLCDEVQFDVKWYVKDLQTGESLNRNGDEIGPSASTRKISILMAAMKFVNEGKISLTDEIIPDTKYFGTHSGCFQHFLPGFKLKFQDLLTMMIIVSDNVSTGTVTEILTLDYINDFCQGIGMKNTNH
;
A
#
# COMPACT_ATOMS: atom_id res chain seq x y z
N MET A 1 -33.92 -7.71 9.71
CA MET A 1 -32.49 -8.10 9.78
C MET A 1 -31.69 -6.83 10.03
N SER A 2 -30.61 -6.87 10.82
CA SER A 2 -29.71 -5.72 10.94
C SER A 2 -29.11 -5.37 9.57
N SER A 3 -28.76 -4.10 9.35
CA SER A 3 -28.11 -3.65 8.10
C SER A 3 -26.86 -4.48 7.78
N ILE A 4 -26.10 -4.88 8.80
CA ILE A 4 -24.89 -5.68 8.66
C ILE A 4 -25.17 -7.11 8.19
N ASN A 5 -26.25 -7.76 8.65
CA ASN A 5 -26.63 -9.09 8.15
C ASN A 5 -27.08 -9.05 6.70
N GLN A 6 -27.75 -7.96 6.28
CA GLN A 6 -28.14 -7.78 4.89
C GLN A 6 -26.93 -7.54 3.98
N LEU A 7 -25.93 -6.80 4.46
CA LEU A 7 -24.65 -6.61 3.77
C LEU A 7 -23.93 -7.95 3.58
N ASP A 8 -23.81 -8.75 4.63
CA ASP A 8 -23.15 -10.07 4.60
C ASP A 8 -23.79 -11.00 3.54
N GLN A 9 -25.11 -11.13 3.55
CA GLN A 9 -25.84 -11.93 2.57
C GLN A 9 -25.65 -11.42 1.14
N THR A 10 -25.65 -10.09 0.95
CA THR A 10 -25.48 -9.48 -0.37
C THR A 10 -24.08 -9.73 -0.92
N LEU A 11 -23.04 -9.51 -0.11
CA LEU A 11 -21.66 -9.74 -0.51
C LEU A 11 -21.41 -11.22 -0.81
N ASN A 12 -21.91 -12.13 0.04
CA ASN A 12 -21.74 -13.57 -0.20
C ASN A 12 -22.43 -14.02 -1.49
N LYS A 13 -23.67 -13.57 -1.73
CA LYS A 13 -24.37 -13.88 -2.98
C LYS A 13 -23.59 -13.42 -4.22
N LEU A 14 -23.08 -12.18 -4.23
CA LEU A 14 -22.29 -11.66 -5.36
C LEU A 14 -21.01 -12.46 -5.59
N CYS A 15 -20.36 -12.92 -4.52
CA CYS A 15 -19.16 -13.74 -4.62
C CYS A 15 -19.45 -15.16 -5.12
N ASP A 16 -20.63 -15.72 -4.81
CA ASP A 16 -21.02 -17.07 -5.25
C ASP A 16 -21.44 -17.12 -6.73
N GLU A 17 -21.70 -15.96 -7.34
CA GLU A 17 -22.08 -15.83 -8.76
C GLU A 17 -20.87 -15.78 -9.72
N VAL A 18 -19.64 -15.66 -9.21
CA VAL A 18 -18.42 -15.55 -10.02
C VAL A 18 -17.58 -16.83 -9.99
N GLN A 19 -16.74 -17.04 -11.02
CA GLN A 19 -15.91 -18.24 -11.17
C GLN A 19 -14.49 -18.12 -10.57
N PHE A 20 -14.25 -17.09 -9.75
CA PHE A 20 -12.97 -16.85 -9.10
C PHE A 20 -13.15 -16.61 -7.61
N ASP A 21 -12.11 -16.91 -6.84
CA ASP A 21 -12.15 -16.71 -5.39
C ASP A 21 -12.17 -15.21 -5.05
N VAL A 22 -13.15 -14.82 -4.25
CA VAL A 22 -13.27 -13.47 -3.69
C VAL A 22 -13.07 -13.54 -2.18
N LYS A 23 -12.12 -12.75 -1.69
CA LYS A 23 -11.83 -12.58 -0.27
C LYS A 23 -12.15 -11.16 0.14
N TRP A 24 -12.75 -10.97 1.30
CA TRP A 24 -13.05 -9.64 1.83
C TRP A 24 -13.15 -9.64 3.35
N TYR A 25 -12.88 -8.48 3.93
CA TYR A 25 -13.05 -8.20 5.34
C TYR A 25 -13.66 -6.80 5.47
N VAL A 26 -14.71 -6.68 6.29
CA VAL A 26 -15.39 -5.41 6.58
C VAL A 26 -15.46 -5.23 8.08
N LYS A 27 -15.12 -4.04 8.56
CA LYS A 27 -15.27 -3.67 9.97
C LYS A 27 -16.01 -2.35 10.09
N ASP A 28 -17.11 -2.37 10.83
CA ASP A 28 -17.76 -1.15 11.28
C ASP A 28 -16.95 -0.58 12.46
N LEU A 29 -16.43 0.64 12.28
CA LEU A 29 -15.60 1.30 13.28
C LEU A 29 -16.42 1.92 14.43
N GLN A 30 -17.73 2.12 14.26
CA GLN A 30 -18.63 2.65 15.29
C GLN A 30 -19.09 1.55 16.23
N THR A 31 -19.54 0.41 15.68
CA THR A 31 -20.07 -0.71 16.47
C THR A 31 -18.99 -1.71 16.86
N GLY A 32 -17.90 -1.77 16.10
CA GLY A 32 -16.86 -2.78 16.24
C GLY A 32 -17.21 -4.13 15.60
N GLU A 33 -18.41 -4.28 15.05
CA GLU A 33 -18.82 -5.49 14.33
C GLU A 33 -17.97 -5.68 13.07
N SER A 34 -17.77 -6.95 12.70
CA SER A 34 -16.97 -7.31 11.53
C SER A 34 -17.59 -8.46 10.78
N LEU A 35 -17.43 -8.43 9.46
CA LEU A 35 -17.80 -9.48 8.54
C LEU A 35 -16.55 -9.95 7.80
N ASN A 36 -16.49 -11.24 7.47
CA ASN A 36 -15.30 -11.85 6.92
C ASN A 36 -15.65 -13.00 5.98
N ARG A 37 -15.10 -12.97 4.76
CA ARG A 37 -15.03 -14.10 3.84
C ARG A 37 -13.58 -14.30 3.44
N ASN A 38 -12.90 -15.23 4.12
CA ASN A 38 -11.48 -15.57 3.89
C ASN A 38 -10.54 -14.34 3.90
N GLY A 39 -10.93 -13.25 4.57
CA GLY A 39 -10.20 -11.99 4.59
C GLY A 39 -8.88 -12.06 5.37
N ASP A 40 -8.71 -13.07 6.22
CA ASP A 40 -7.48 -13.32 6.98
C ASP A 40 -6.46 -14.18 6.21
N GLU A 41 -6.84 -14.73 5.06
CA GLU A 41 -5.92 -15.53 4.25
C GLU A 41 -4.90 -14.66 3.53
N ILE A 42 -3.64 -15.07 3.59
CA ILE A 42 -2.54 -14.38 2.92
C ILE A 42 -2.74 -14.44 1.40
N GLY A 43 -2.52 -13.30 0.73
CA GLY A 43 -2.61 -13.16 -0.71
C GLY A 43 -1.69 -12.06 -1.24
N PRO A 44 -1.53 -11.97 -2.57
CA PRO A 44 -0.72 -10.93 -3.17
C PRO A 44 -1.35 -9.55 -2.92
N SER A 45 -0.60 -8.65 -2.26
CA SER A 45 -1.06 -7.28 -2.02
C SER A 45 -1.12 -6.44 -3.29
N ALA A 46 -0.33 -6.79 -4.31
CA ALA A 46 -0.03 -5.91 -5.42
C ALA A 46 0.28 -4.48 -4.92
N SER A 47 -0.34 -3.46 -5.49
CA SER A 47 -0.11 -2.06 -5.13
C SER A 47 -0.75 -1.61 -3.82
N THR A 48 -1.60 -2.41 -3.15
CA THR A 48 -2.17 -1.99 -1.86
C THR A 48 -1.10 -1.88 -0.76
N ARG A 49 0.02 -2.61 -0.89
CA ARG A 49 1.19 -2.48 0.01
C ARG A 49 1.77 -1.07 0.08
N LYS A 50 1.53 -0.22 -0.93
CA LYS A 50 2.02 1.17 -0.94
C LYS A 50 1.46 1.99 0.22
N ILE A 51 0.31 1.59 0.79
CA ILE A 51 -0.24 2.20 2.01
C ILE A 51 0.69 1.98 3.21
N SER A 52 1.15 0.75 3.46
CA SER A 52 2.07 0.49 4.57
C SER A 52 3.46 1.09 4.32
N ILE A 53 3.92 1.14 3.06
CA ILE A 53 5.15 1.87 2.69
C ILE A 53 5.01 3.37 3.00
N LEU A 54 3.88 4.00 2.66
CA LEU A 54 3.62 5.40 3.00
C LEU A 54 3.61 5.61 4.51
N MET A 55 2.94 4.75 5.28
CA MET A 55 2.89 4.86 6.74
C MET A 55 4.29 4.77 7.35
N ALA A 56 5.11 3.82 6.88
CA ALA A 56 6.51 3.70 7.29
C ALA A 56 7.32 4.96 6.88
N ALA A 57 7.11 5.49 5.69
CA ALA A 57 7.75 6.73 5.22
C ALA A 57 7.42 7.93 6.11
N MET A 58 6.14 8.10 6.49
CA MET A 58 5.72 9.18 7.37
C MET A 58 6.33 9.05 8.77
N LYS A 59 6.46 7.81 9.28
CA LYS A 59 7.21 7.56 10.52
C LYS A 59 8.69 7.95 10.36
N PHE A 60 9.33 7.59 9.25
CA PHE A 60 10.74 7.90 8.97
C PHE A 60 10.99 9.42 8.89
N VAL A 61 10.04 10.17 8.31
CA VAL A 61 10.02 11.64 8.33
C VAL A 61 9.86 12.18 9.76
N ASN A 62 8.91 11.63 10.53
CA ASN A 62 8.68 12.07 11.91
C ASN A 62 9.88 11.80 12.83
N GLU A 63 10.69 10.79 12.52
CA GLU A 63 11.97 10.50 13.19
C GLU A 63 13.11 11.45 12.77
N GLY A 64 12.87 12.36 11.82
CA GLY A 64 13.86 13.30 11.31
C GLY A 64 14.92 12.67 10.41
N LYS A 65 14.70 11.44 9.92
CA LYS A 65 15.66 10.71 9.06
C LYS A 65 15.63 11.19 7.60
N ILE A 66 14.55 11.84 7.18
CA ILE A 66 14.40 12.52 5.88
C ILE A 66 13.38 13.65 6.02
N SER A 67 13.54 14.73 5.25
CA SER A 67 12.53 15.78 5.08
C SER A 67 11.62 15.46 3.89
N LEU A 68 10.35 15.84 3.98
CA LEU A 68 9.42 15.82 2.83
C LEU A 68 9.92 16.66 1.64
N THR A 69 10.76 17.67 1.91
CA THR A 69 11.31 18.60 0.91
C THR A 69 12.71 18.24 0.42
N ASP A 70 13.27 17.12 0.87
CA ASP A 70 14.54 16.62 0.35
C ASP A 70 14.41 16.26 -1.13
N GLU A 71 15.43 16.57 -1.91
CA GLU A 71 15.48 16.30 -3.34
C GLU A 71 16.06 14.92 -3.61
N ILE A 72 15.29 14.10 -4.30
CA ILE A 72 15.66 12.73 -4.66
C ILE A 72 15.72 12.62 -6.19
N ILE A 73 16.75 11.94 -6.69
CA ILE A 73 16.87 11.52 -8.08
C ILE A 73 16.60 10.02 -8.13
N PRO A 74 15.51 9.57 -8.75
CA PRO A 74 15.24 8.14 -8.90
C PRO A 74 16.33 7.43 -9.70
N ASP A 75 16.74 6.26 -9.22
CA ASP A 75 17.69 5.38 -9.91
C ASP A 75 17.04 4.80 -11.17
N THR A 76 17.79 4.75 -12.27
CA THR A 76 17.32 4.22 -13.56
C THR A 76 16.94 2.75 -13.49
N LYS A 77 17.41 1.99 -12.50
CA LYS A 77 17.01 0.58 -12.31
C LYS A 77 15.51 0.39 -12.07
N TYR A 78 14.81 1.43 -11.61
CA TYR A 78 13.36 1.39 -11.43
C TYR A 78 12.56 1.81 -12.67
N PHE A 79 13.23 2.20 -13.76
CA PHE A 79 12.56 2.57 -15.00
C PHE A 79 12.19 1.30 -15.80
N GLY A 80 11.22 1.41 -16.70
CA GLY A 80 10.68 0.26 -17.44
C GLY A 80 9.78 -0.67 -16.61
N THR A 81 9.35 -0.23 -15.43
CA THR A 81 8.42 -0.97 -14.56
C THR A 81 6.98 -0.90 -15.04
N HIS A 82 6.15 -1.88 -14.70
CA HIS A 82 4.78 -2.05 -15.21
C HIS A 82 3.72 -0.96 -14.88
N SER A 83 4.04 0.14 -14.17
CA SER A 83 3.06 1.18 -13.78
C SER A 83 3.71 2.51 -13.41
N GLY A 84 2.99 3.63 -13.60
CA GLY A 84 3.46 4.98 -13.30
C GLY A 84 3.90 5.78 -14.51
N CYS A 85 4.10 7.09 -14.31
CA CYS A 85 4.51 8.02 -15.35
C CYS A 85 6.03 8.18 -15.40
N PHE A 86 6.71 8.09 -14.26
CA PHE A 86 8.14 8.44 -14.18
C PHE A 86 9.05 7.49 -14.94
N GLN A 87 8.62 6.27 -15.20
CA GLN A 87 9.33 5.34 -16.08
C GLN A 87 9.50 5.87 -17.53
N HIS A 88 8.70 6.85 -17.94
CA HIS A 88 8.74 7.45 -19.28
C HIS A 88 9.50 8.78 -19.32
N PHE A 89 9.98 9.26 -18.17
CA PHE A 89 10.69 10.52 -18.09
C PHE A 89 12.17 10.31 -18.45
N LEU A 90 12.85 11.38 -18.88
CA LEU A 90 14.29 11.32 -19.07
C LEU A 90 14.99 11.20 -17.70
N PRO A 91 15.92 10.26 -17.51
CA PRO A 91 16.65 10.12 -16.24
C PRO A 91 17.32 11.40 -15.75
N GLY A 92 17.45 11.54 -14.43
CA GLY A 92 18.15 12.65 -13.79
C GLY A 92 17.27 13.82 -13.34
N PHE A 93 15.95 13.73 -13.51
CA PHE A 93 15.02 14.68 -12.89
C PHE A 93 15.06 14.55 -11.36
N LYS A 94 14.76 15.65 -10.67
CA LYS A 94 14.69 15.73 -9.22
C LYS A 94 13.24 15.88 -8.77
N LEU A 95 12.88 15.20 -7.70
CA LEU A 95 11.58 15.33 -7.05
C LEU A 95 11.76 15.60 -5.57
N LYS A 96 10.79 16.27 -4.96
CA LYS A 96 10.69 16.27 -3.51
C LYS A 96 10.28 14.88 -3.03
N PHE A 97 10.73 14.45 -1.85
CA PHE A 97 10.30 13.18 -1.27
C PHE A 97 8.76 13.07 -1.18
N GLN A 98 8.08 14.17 -0.85
CA GLN A 98 6.62 14.24 -0.89
C GLN A 98 6.01 13.93 -2.27
N ASP A 99 6.64 14.35 -3.36
CA ASP A 99 6.13 14.10 -4.71
C ASP A 99 6.28 12.62 -5.08
N LEU A 100 7.37 11.96 -4.64
CA LEU A 100 7.52 10.51 -4.76
C LEU A 100 6.41 9.79 -4.01
N LEU A 101 6.14 10.14 -2.75
CA LEU A 101 5.06 9.56 -1.96
C LEU A 101 3.69 9.80 -2.60
N THR A 102 3.47 11.00 -3.12
CA THR A 102 2.21 11.35 -3.80
C THR A 102 2.02 10.45 -5.01
N MET A 103 2.98 10.39 -5.93
CA MET A 103 2.90 9.60 -7.16
C MET A 103 2.82 8.09 -6.90
N MET A 104 3.49 7.60 -5.84
CA MET A 104 3.35 6.23 -5.37
C MET A 104 1.89 5.89 -5.01
N ILE A 105 1.13 6.85 -4.48
CA ILE A 105 -0.26 6.62 -4.01
C ILE A 105 -1.28 6.93 -5.10
N ILE A 106 -1.22 8.11 -5.72
CA ILE A 106 -2.31 8.58 -6.59
C ILE A 106 -2.35 7.88 -7.94
N VAL A 107 -1.19 7.52 -8.48
CA VAL A 107 -1.06 6.85 -9.79
C VAL A 107 -0.26 5.55 -9.69
N SER A 108 -0.05 5.06 -8.46
CA SER A 108 0.60 3.76 -8.23
C SER A 108 2.01 3.67 -8.84
N ASP A 109 2.74 4.78 -8.92
CA ASP A 109 4.00 4.86 -9.67
C ASP A 109 5.08 3.91 -9.10
N ASN A 110 5.60 3.01 -9.94
CA ASN A 110 6.55 2.00 -9.50
C ASN A 110 8.00 2.52 -9.43
N VAL A 111 8.36 3.58 -10.16
CA VAL A 111 9.65 4.27 -9.98
C VAL A 111 9.67 4.90 -8.59
N SER A 112 8.58 5.59 -8.21
CA SER A 112 8.43 6.14 -6.86
C SER A 112 8.47 5.05 -5.80
N THR A 113 7.77 3.95 -6.03
CA THR A 113 7.70 2.84 -5.05
C THR A 113 9.06 2.22 -4.80
N GLY A 114 9.81 1.91 -5.87
CA GLY A 114 11.16 1.36 -5.75
C GLY A 114 12.09 2.33 -5.02
N THR A 115 12.06 3.60 -5.42
CA THR A 115 12.88 4.67 -4.82
C THR A 115 12.60 4.83 -3.32
N VAL A 116 11.32 4.94 -2.92
CA VAL A 116 10.93 5.08 -1.51
C VAL A 116 11.27 3.82 -0.72
N THR A 117 11.05 2.63 -1.29
CA THR A 117 11.39 1.35 -0.63
C THR A 117 12.89 1.22 -0.39
N GLU A 118 13.72 1.68 -1.32
CA GLU A 118 15.18 1.66 -1.16
C GLU A 118 15.66 2.63 -0.08
N ILE A 119 15.10 3.84 -0.01
CA ILE A 119 15.40 4.81 1.04
C ILE A 119 15.07 4.25 2.43
N LEU A 120 13.91 3.58 2.55
CA LEU A 120 13.45 3.04 3.83
C LEU A 120 14.10 1.71 4.18
N THR A 121 14.42 0.87 3.20
CA THR A 121 14.72 -0.57 3.30
C THR A 121 13.49 -1.44 3.61
N LEU A 122 13.50 -2.69 3.13
CA LEU A 122 12.43 -3.67 3.41
C LEU A 122 12.35 -4.01 4.90
N ASP A 123 13.50 -4.13 5.58
CA ASP A 123 13.55 -4.44 7.01
C ASP A 123 12.82 -3.38 7.83
N TYR A 124 13.09 -2.10 7.59
CA TYR A 124 12.40 -1.01 8.28
C TYR A 124 10.88 -1.01 8.02
N ILE A 125 10.45 -1.28 6.78
CA ILE A 125 9.02 -1.34 6.43
C ILE A 125 8.35 -2.53 7.12
N ASN A 126 9.00 -3.69 7.14
CA ASN A 126 8.51 -4.89 7.81
C ASN A 126 8.46 -4.70 9.32
N ASP A 127 9.52 -4.18 9.94
CA ASP A 127 9.57 -3.87 11.37
C ASP A 127 8.46 -2.88 11.77
N PHE A 128 8.22 -1.86 10.94
CA PHE A 128 7.10 -0.94 11.13
C PHE A 128 5.76 -1.69 11.12
N CYS A 129 5.51 -2.50 10.09
CA CYS A 129 4.26 -3.27 9.96
C CYS A 129 4.02 -4.18 11.17
N GLN A 130 5.05 -4.92 11.59
CA GLN A 130 4.99 -5.78 12.77
C GLN A 130 4.71 -4.98 14.05
N GLY A 131 5.38 -3.83 14.21
CA GLY A 131 5.22 -2.93 15.36
C GLY A 131 3.82 -2.35 15.52
N ILE A 132 3.06 -2.18 14.42
CA ILE A 132 1.67 -1.68 14.46
C ILE A 132 0.62 -2.80 14.39
N GLY A 133 1.04 -4.07 14.46
CA GLY A 133 0.14 -5.22 14.51
C GLY A 133 -0.26 -5.81 13.16
N MET A 134 0.34 -5.35 12.04
CA MET A 134 0.16 -5.95 10.70
C MET A 134 0.98 -7.24 10.56
N LYS A 135 0.75 -8.21 11.45
CA LYS A 135 1.60 -9.40 11.63
C LYS A 135 1.72 -10.28 10.38
N ASN A 136 0.70 -10.29 9.54
CA ASN A 136 0.62 -11.09 8.32
C ASN A 136 1.03 -10.30 7.06
N THR A 137 1.63 -9.11 7.21
CA THR A 137 2.15 -8.30 6.10
C THR A 137 3.66 -8.42 6.03
N ASN A 138 4.17 -8.83 4.86
CA ASN A 138 5.59 -8.96 4.56
C ASN A 138 5.90 -8.34 3.18
N HIS A 139 6.92 -7.49 3.12
CA HIS A 139 7.29 -6.66 1.96
C HIS A 139 8.50 -7.19 1.19
#